data_AF-A0A6M1YJ44-F1
#
_entry.id   AF-A0A6M1YJ44-F1
#
_cell.length_a   1.000
_cell.length_b   1.000
_cell.length_c   1.000
_cell.angle_alpha   90.00
_cell.angle_beta   90.00
_cell.angle_gamma   90.00
#
_symmetry.space_group_name_H-M   'P 1'
#
loop_
_entity.id
_entity.type
_entity.pdbx_description
1 polymer ?
#
loop_
_entity_poly.entity_id
_entity_poly.type
_entity_poly.pdbx_seq_one_letter_code
_entity_poly.pdbx_strand_id
1 'polypeptide(L)'
;MSCNNEPKKKIDLPQFTNIEKKELKTFFEYLLLREGGIYVLFGSKPIVHSGLCIISEENLKKNYKKIPSNLKAKNKTRKIKLNFKIDGWEKVQDRIKMRNYLLVFKKHEEVGMADVYFVNIANTIITLQKHYVTFKNKVGFDFDPLEVIFELKSNNSTFWTTVEKDLVLQGLIFGYGKTNAQFFEYWIKNDKTKKEIIENLGFASSNDHLVDANIKVDYQNFPLPVFRNLPNDPTVKKYKNEREEIKKIFKHRDPLEITLKKLLGN
;
A
#
# COMPACT_ATOMS: atom_id res chain seq x y z
N MET A 1 -7.88 -40.94 20.83
CA MET A 1 -7.91 -39.56 20.31
C MET A 1 -7.98 -39.64 18.79
N SER A 2 -9.17 -39.49 18.21
CA SER A 2 -9.36 -39.51 16.76
C SER A 2 -9.21 -38.07 16.25
N CYS A 3 -8.17 -37.81 15.45
CA CYS A 3 -8.02 -36.55 14.75
C CYS A 3 -9.10 -36.47 13.67
N ASN A 4 -10.16 -35.70 13.92
CA ASN A 4 -11.11 -35.28 12.90
C ASN A 4 -10.37 -34.44 11.85
N ASN A 5 -9.92 -35.08 10.78
CA ASN A 5 -9.52 -34.43 9.55
C ASN A 5 -10.80 -33.96 8.84
N GLU A 6 -11.31 -32.79 9.23
CA GLU A 6 -12.31 -32.12 8.41
C GLU A 6 -11.74 -31.91 7.00
N PRO A 7 -12.48 -32.29 5.94
CA PRO A 7 -12.02 -32.12 4.57
C PRO A 7 -11.83 -30.63 4.30
N LYS A 8 -10.59 -30.22 4.01
CA LYS A 8 -10.26 -28.86 3.58
C LYS A 8 -11.13 -28.51 2.38
N LYS A 9 -12.12 -27.64 2.59
CA LYS A 9 -13.04 -27.15 1.57
C LYS A 9 -12.20 -26.63 0.40
N LYS A 10 -12.30 -27.28 -0.76
CA LYS A 10 -11.58 -26.87 -1.96
C LYS A 10 -12.12 -25.50 -2.37
N ILE A 11 -11.26 -24.49 -2.37
CA ILE A 11 -11.65 -23.11 -2.71
C ILE A 11 -11.74 -23.02 -4.23
N ASP A 12 -12.93 -22.76 -4.74
CA ASP A 12 -13.12 -22.45 -6.15
C ASP A 12 -12.69 -21.01 -6.41
N LEU A 13 -11.51 -20.88 -7.02
CA LEU A 13 -11.05 -19.59 -7.53
C LEU A 13 -11.84 -19.23 -8.79
N PRO A 14 -12.14 -17.93 -9.00
CA PRO A 14 -12.75 -17.49 -10.25
C PRO A 14 -11.90 -17.93 -11.44
N GLN A 15 -12.56 -18.35 -12.52
CA GLN A 15 -11.87 -18.66 -13.76
C GLN A 15 -11.44 -17.37 -14.45
N PHE A 16 -10.16 -17.28 -14.74
CA PHE A 16 -9.54 -16.17 -15.46
C PHE A 16 -8.89 -16.68 -16.74
N THR A 17 -8.99 -15.91 -17.81
CA THR A 17 -8.24 -16.15 -19.04
C THR A 17 -6.74 -16.01 -18.80
N ASN A 18 -5.91 -16.52 -19.71
CA ASN A 18 -4.45 -16.37 -19.60
C ASN A 18 -4.00 -14.90 -19.61
N ILE A 19 -4.74 -14.04 -20.33
CA ILE A 19 -4.47 -12.59 -20.39
C ILE A 19 -4.78 -11.96 -19.03
N GLU A 20 -5.96 -12.24 -18.48
CA GLU A 20 -6.37 -11.73 -17.16
C GLU A 20 -5.41 -12.18 -16.04
N LYS A 21 -4.97 -13.44 -16.06
CA LYS A 21 -3.96 -13.94 -15.11
C LYS A 21 -2.66 -13.16 -15.19
N LYS A 22 -2.19 -12.84 -16.41
CA LYS A 22 -0.98 -12.06 -16.63
C LYS A 22 -1.12 -10.63 -16.12
N GLU A 23 -2.27 -9.99 -16.38
CA GLU A 23 -2.57 -8.65 -15.90
C GLU A 23 -2.66 -8.61 -14.36
N LEU A 24 -3.38 -9.54 -13.74
CA LEU A 24 -3.49 -9.68 -12.28
C LEU A 24 -2.14 -9.93 -11.62
N LYS A 25 -1.31 -10.83 -12.19
CA LYS A 25 0.03 -11.10 -11.68
C LYS A 25 0.89 -9.83 -11.70
N THR A 26 0.84 -9.08 -12.79
CA THR A 26 1.57 -7.81 -12.92
C THR A 26 1.11 -6.79 -11.88
N PHE A 27 -0.20 -6.68 -11.66
CA PHE A 27 -0.78 -5.80 -10.65
C PHE A 27 -0.35 -6.19 -9.23
N PHE A 28 -0.51 -7.46 -8.86
CA PHE A 28 -0.19 -7.92 -7.53
C PHE A 28 1.31 -7.92 -7.25
N GLU A 29 2.17 -8.28 -8.20
CA GLU A 29 3.62 -8.16 -8.01
C GLU A 29 4.02 -6.71 -7.73
N TYR A 30 3.43 -5.77 -8.45
CA TYR A 30 3.67 -4.35 -8.21
C TYR A 30 3.19 -3.92 -6.83
N LEU A 31 1.89 -4.04 -6.56
CA LEU A 31 1.27 -3.57 -5.32
C LEU A 31 1.81 -4.30 -4.07
N LEU A 32 2.01 -5.61 -4.15
CA LEU A 32 2.43 -6.40 -2.99
C LEU A 32 3.92 -6.28 -2.73
N LEU A 33 4.76 -6.44 -3.75
CA LEU A 33 6.22 -6.55 -3.55
C LEU A 33 6.92 -5.21 -3.56
N ARG A 34 6.49 -4.27 -4.40
CA ARG A 34 7.19 -2.97 -4.52
C ARG A 34 6.68 -1.95 -3.52
N GLU A 35 5.37 -1.90 -3.31
CA GLU A 35 4.75 -0.92 -2.42
C GLU A 35 4.62 -1.44 -0.98
N GLY A 36 4.89 -2.73 -0.75
CA GLY A 36 4.74 -3.35 0.56
C GLY A 36 3.31 -3.74 0.91
N GLY A 37 2.42 -3.85 -0.08
CA GLY A 37 1.08 -4.41 0.09
C GLY A 37 1.09 -5.86 0.56
N ILE A 38 2.20 -6.59 0.40
CA ILE A 38 2.33 -7.95 0.93
C ILE A 38 2.20 -8.01 2.46
N TYR A 39 2.64 -6.97 3.17
CA TYR A 39 2.48 -6.85 4.62
C TYR A 39 1.07 -6.42 5.02
N VAL A 40 0.30 -5.84 4.11
CA VAL A 40 -1.15 -5.58 4.32
C VAL A 40 -1.93 -6.88 4.16
N LEU A 41 -1.59 -7.67 3.13
CA LEU A 41 -2.27 -8.90 2.80
C LEU A 41 -1.98 -10.03 3.80
N PHE A 42 -0.71 -10.24 4.16
CA PHE A 42 -0.27 -11.37 4.99
C PHE A 42 0.31 -10.97 6.35
N GLY A 43 0.60 -9.69 6.55
CA GLY A 43 1.19 -9.18 7.78
C GLY A 43 0.19 -8.35 8.58
N SER A 44 0.74 -7.40 9.32
CA SER A 44 -0.03 -6.52 10.21
C SER A 44 -0.09 -5.06 9.75
N LYS A 45 0.44 -4.75 8.55
CA LYS A 45 0.40 -3.39 8.01
C LYS A 45 -1.07 -3.00 7.74
N PRO A 46 -1.54 -1.82 8.18
CA PRO A 46 -2.94 -1.47 8.00
C PRO A 46 -3.27 -1.05 6.56
N ILE A 47 -2.46 -0.14 6.01
CA ILE A 47 -2.66 0.44 4.67
C ILE A 47 -1.33 0.52 3.93
N VAL A 48 -1.39 0.31 2.62
CA VAL A 48 -0.38 0.78 1.66
C VAL A 48 -1.03 1.77 0.68
N HIS A 49 -0.27 2.78 0.28
CA HIS A 49 -0.62 3.74 -0.76
C HIS A 49 0.37 3.60 -1.93
N SER A 50 -0.13 3.72 -3.15
CA SER A 50 0.67 3.76 -4.36
C SER A 50 0.06 4.73 -5.38
N GLY A 51 0.91 5.43 -6.14
CA GLY A 51 0.47 6.23 -7.28
C GLY A 51 0.66 5.47 -8.59
N LEU A 52 -0.42 5.26 -9.34
CA LEU A 52 -0.40 4.57 -10.63
C LEU A 52 -0.67 5.54 -11.78
N CYS A 53 -0.01 5.31 -12.93
CA CYS A 53 -0.41 5.90 -14.20
C CYS A 53 -1.59 5.10 -14.74
N ILE A 54 -2.65 5.78 -15.17
CA ILE A 54 -3.85 5.13 -15.77
C ILE A 54 -4.05 5.52 -17.24
N ILE A 55 -3.18 6.36 -17.80
CA ILE A 55 -3.15 6.67 -19.23
C ILE A 55 -1.95 6.02 -19.91
N SER A 56 -2.05 5.80 -21.21
CA SER A 56 -0.92 5.30 -22.02
C SER A 56 0.27 6.26 -21.97
N GLU A 57 1.48 5.73 -22.14
CA GLU A 57 2.71 6.53 -22.19
C GLU A 57 2.63 7.63 -23.26
N GLU A 58 2.05 7.34 -24.42
CA GLU A 58 1.83 8.32 -25.49
C GLU A 58 0.87 9.44 -25.08
N ASN A 59 -0.24 9.10 -24.41
CA ASN A 59 -1.20 10.09 -23.93
C ASN A 59 -0.62 10.91 -22.78
N LEU A 60 0.21 10.31 -21.92
CA LEU A 60 0.93 11.04 -20.90
C LEU A 60 1.91 12.04 -21.54
N LYS A 61 2.71 11.64 -22.54
CA LYS A 61 3.63 12.54 -23.24
C LYS A 61 2.89 13.71 -23.90
N LYS A 62 1.75 13.43 -24.56
CA LYS A 62 0.92 14.46 -25.21
C LYS A 62 0.30 15.44 -24.20
N ASN A 63 -0.18 14.94 -23.07
CA ASN A 63 -0.87 15.74 -22.06
C ASN A 63 0.04 16.22 -20.92
N TYR A 64 1.33 15.88 -20.91
CA TYR A 64 2.26 16.20 -19.84
C TYR A 64 2.24 17.70 -19.53
N LYS A 65 2.20 18.55 -20.56
CA LYS A 65 2.15 20.01 -20.39
C LYS A 65 0.90 20.50 -19.67
N LYS A 66 -0.23 19.78 -19.74
CA LYS A 66 -1.51 20.10 -19.10
C LYS A 66 -1.61 19.64 -17.65
N ILE A 67 -0.73 18.74 -17.21
CA ILE A 67 -0.67 18.29 -15.81
C ILE A 67 -0.35 19.51 -14.92
N PRO A 68 -1.16 19.81 -13.87
CA PRO A 68 -0.85 20.83 -12.88
C PRO A 68 0.57 20.70 -12.31
N SER A 69 1.24 21.83 -12.07
CA SER A 69 2.66 21.85 -11.63
C SER A 69 2.89 21.13 -10.30
N ASN A 70 1.94 21.17 -9.37
CA ASN A 70 1.97 20.40 -8.13
C ASN A 70 1.92 18.88 -8.36
N LEU A 71 1.24 18.42 -9.41
CA LEU A 71 1.19 17.02 -9.81
C LEU A 71 2.43 16.63 -10.63
N LYS A 72 2.95 17.52 -11.49
CA LYS A 72 4.25 17.33 -12.16
C LYS A 72 5.43 17.22 -11.19
N ALA A 73 5.42 18.00 -10.10
CA ALA A 73 6.41 17.91 -9.04
C ALA A 73 6.37 16.53 -8.36
N LYS A 74 5.17 16.06 -8.02
CA LYS A 74 4.94 14.67 -7.55
C LYS A 74 5.38 13.61 -8.58
N ASN A 75 5.29 13.88 -9.89
CA ASN A 75 5.74 12.95 -10.94
C ASN A 75 7.25 12.91 -11.15
N LYS A 76 7.97 14.01 -10.90
CA LYS A 76 9.43 14.02 -11.01
C LYS A 76 10.10 13.23 -9.89
N THR A 77 9.40 13.10 -8.76
CA THR A 77 9.94 12.49 -7.54
C THR A 77 9.39 11.12 -7.23
N ARG A 78 8.15 10.84 -7.62
CA ARG A 78 7.65 9.47 -7.75
C ARG A 78 8.07 8.97 -9.12
N LYS A 79 8.90 7.93 -9.21
CA LYS A 79 9.13 7.19 -10.47
C LYS A 79 7.80 6.54 -10.91
N ILE A 80 6.87 7.33 -11.44
CA ILE A 80 5.57 6.87 -11.91
C ILE A 80 5.83 5.86 -13.00
N LYS A 81 5.46 4.60 -12.73
CA LYS A 81 5.72 3.51 -13.66
C LYS A 81 4.64 3.51 -14.72
N LEU A 82 5.02 4.01 -15.89
CA LEU A 82 4.21 4.21 -17.10
C LEU A 82 3.65 2.93 -17.72
N ASN A 83 4.02 1.76 -17.20
CA ASN A 83 3.72 0.47 -17.79
C ASN A 83 2.58 -0.29 -17.08
N PHE A 84 1.96 0.31 -16.06
CA PHE A 84 0.82 -0.33 -15.41
C PHE A 84 -0.48 0.14 -16.03
N LYS A 85 -1.30 -0.80 -16.52
CA LYS A 85 -2.66 -0.54 -17.00
C LYS A 85 -3.66 -1.05 -15.96
N ILE A 86 -4.37 -0.13 -15.32
CA ILE A 86 -5.41 -0.44 -14.34
C ILE A 86 -6.55 -1.26 -14.96
N ASP A 87 -6.79 -1.12 -16.26
CA ASP A 87 -7.87 -1.76 -17.01
C ASP A 87 -7.96 -3.27 -16.75
N GLY A 88 -6.82 -3.95 -16.58
CA GLY A 88 -6.78 -5.37 -16.29
C GLY A 88 -7.40 -5.72 -14.93
N TRP A 89 -7.16 -4.90 -13.91
CA TRP A 89 -7.85 -5.02 -12.62
C TRP A 89 -9.35 -4.70 -12.75
N GLU A 90 -9.70 -3.64 -13.47
CA GLU A 90 -11.08 -3.18 -13.57
C GLU A 90 -12.01 -4.20 -14.24
N LYS A 91 -11.51 -4.96 -15.20
CA LYS A 91 -12.26 -6.05 -15.86
C LYS A 91 -12.58 -7.23 -14.95
N VAL A 92 -11.84 -7.39 -13.85
CA VAL A 92 -11.90 -8.60 -13.02
C VAL A 92 -12.30 -8.32 -11.58
N GLN A 93 -12.30 -7.06 -11.13
CA GLN A 93 -12.53 -6.69 -9.74
C GLN A 93 -13.86 -7.20 -9.17
N ASP A 94 -14.93 -7.19 -9.97
CA ASP A 94 -16.26 -7.65 -9.53
C ASP A 94 -16.32 -9.15 -9.22
N ARG A 95 -15.38 -9.93 -9.79
CA ARG A 95 -15.20 -11.36 -9.51
C ARG A 95 -14.39 -11.61 -8.23
N ILE A 96 -13.71 -10.60 -7.69
CA ILE A 96 -12.83 -10.70 -6.52
C ILE A 96 -13.48 -10.01 -5.32
N LYS A 97 -14.35 -10.74 -4.61
CA LYS A 97 -15.05 -10.24 -3.43
C LYS A 97 -14.14 -10.20 -2.20
N MET A 98 -13.47 -9.06 -2.00
CA MET A 98 -12.58 -8.82 -0.86
C MET A 98 -13.35 -8.45 0.40
N ARG A 99 -13.59 -9.42 1.30
CA ARG A 99 -14.34 -9.16 2.55
C ARG A 99 -13.53 -8.41 3.61
N ASN A 100 -12.24 -8.74 3.73
CA ASN A 100 -11.37 -8.23 4.78
C ASN A 100 -10.50 -7.05 4.32
N TYR A 101 -10.64 -6.64 3.07
CA TYR A 101 -9.78 -5.65 2.45
C TYR A 101 -10.59 -4.63 1.65
N LEU A 102 -10.08 -3.40 1.61
CA LEU A 102 -10.52 -2.39 0.64
C LEU A 102 -9.40 -2.15 -0.35
N LEU A 103 -9.76 -2.06 -1.63
CA LEU A 103 -8.90 -1.53 -2.67
C LEU A 103 -9.60 -0.32 -3.26
N VAL A 104 -9.06 0.87 -3.00
CA VAL A 104 -9.67 2.15 -3.37
C VAL A 104 -8.81 2.83 -4.42
N PHE A 105 -9.45 3.24 -5.51
CA PHE A 105 -8.82 4.01 -6.59
C PHE A 105 -9.40 5.42 -6.59
N LYS A 106 -8.60 6.40 -6.21
CA LYS A 106 -8.92 7.82 -6.41
C LYS A 106 -8.30 8.26 -7.73
N LYS A 107 -9.10 8.21 -8.81
CA LYS A 107 -8.67 8.58 -10.16
C LYS A 107 -8.63 10.10 -10.31
N HIS A 108 -7.56 10.58 -10.92
CA HIS A 108 -7.30 11.95 -11.33
C HIS A 108 -7.16 11.94 -12.86
N GLU A 109 -8.29 11.83 -13.56
CA GLU A 109 -8.34 11.61 -15.01
C GLU A 109 -7.66 12.74 -15.80
N GLU A 110 -7.74 13.97 -15.29
CA GLU A 110 -7.14 15.17 -15.87
C GLU A 110 -5.61 15.09 -15.98
N VAL A 111 -4.99 14.28 -15.12
CA VAL A 111 -3.55 13.99 -15.15
C VAL A 111 -3.21 12.55 -15.51
N GLY A 112 -4.23 11.72 -15.72
CA GLY A 112 -4.10 10.31 -16.02
C GLY A 112 -3.41 9.51 -14.91
N MET A 113 -3.78 9.78 -13.66
CA MET A 113 -3.25 9.07 -12.50
C MET A 113 -4.35 8.49 -11.62
N ALA A 114 -3.97 7.54 -10.78
CA ALA A 114 -4.80 7.10 -9.67
C ALA A 114 -3.95 6.95 -8.41
N ASP A 115 -4.44 7.48 -7.29
CA ASP A 115 -3.97 7.05 -5.98
C ASP A 115 -4.69 5.75 -5.62
N VAL A 116 -3.90 4.73 -5.30
CA VAL A 116 -4.37 3.38 -4.97
C VAL A 116 -4.07 3.11 -3.52
N TYR A 117 -5.12 2.81 -2.76
CA TYR A 117 -5.03 2.41 -1.37
C TYR A 117 -5.44 0.96 -1.24
N PHE A 118 -4.54 0.14 -0.72
CA PHE A 118 -4.86 -1.23 -0.33
C PHE A 118 -4.85 -1.33 1.19
N VAL A 119 -6.00 -1.69 1.74
CA VAL A 119 -6.34 -1.54 3.15
C VAL A 119 -6.76 -2.89 3.70
N ASN A 120 -6.16 -3.29 4.82
CA ASN A 120 -6.70 -4.35 5.67
C ASN A 120 -7.67 -3.72 6.66
N ILE A 121 -8.95 -4.09 6.58
CA ILE A 121 -10.04 -3.44 7.33
C ILE A 121 -9.80 -3.58 8.84
N ALA A 122 -9.55 -4.81 9.30
CA ALA A 122 -9.36 -5.10 10.71
C ALA A 122 -8.11 -4.41 11.29
N ASN A 123 -6.96 -4.50 10.60
CA ASN A 123 -5.73 -3.88 11.07
C ASN A 123 -5.84 -2.34 11.13
N THR A 124 -6.58 -1.75 10.20
CA THR A 124 -6.85 -0.31 10.17
C THR A 124 -7.71 0.12 11.34
N ILE A 125 -8.82 -0.58 11.61
CA ILE A 125 -9.67 -0.32 12.78
C ILE A 125 -8.85 -0.42 14.07
N ILE A 126 -8.07 -1.49 14.25
CA ILE A 126 -7.22 -1.69 15.43
C ILE A 126 -6.23 -0.53 15.59
N THR A 127 -5.64 -0.07 14.48
CA THR A 127 -4.67 1.03 14.49
C THR A 127 -5.33 2.35 14.89
N LEU A 128 -6.51 2.64 14.32
CA LEU A 128 -7.30 3.83 14.64
C LEU A 128 -7.74 3.82 16.11
N GLN A 129 -8.24 2.69 16.62
CA GLN A 129 -8.62 2.54 18.03
C GLN A 129 -7.42 2.71 18.97
N LYS A 130 -6.30 2.02 18.69
CA LYS A 130 -5.07 2.11 19.48
C LYS A 130 -4.53 3.53 19.58
N HIS A 131 -4.71 4.32 18.52
CA HIS A 131 -4.20 5.68 18.42
C HIS A 131 -5.30 6.75 18.45
N TYR A 132 -6.49 6.40 18.95
CA TYR A 132 -7.71 7.23 18.85
C TYR A 132 -7.48 8.67 19.30
N VAL A 133 -6.91 8.86 20.49
CA VAL A 133 -6.61 10.19 21.05
C VAL A 133 -5.69 11.01 20.13
N THR A 134 -4.70 10.37 19.50
CA THR A 134 -3.77 11.07 18.59
C THR A 134 -4.49 11.51 17.32
N PHE A 135 -5.32 10.65 16.72
CA PHE A 135 -6.13 11.00 15.56
C PHE A 135 -7.14 12.09 15.92
N LYS A 136 -7.93 11.92 16.98
CA LYS A 136 -8.94 12.89 17.46
C LYS A 136 -8.35 14.28 17.62
N ASN A 137 -7.22 14.39 18.32
CA ASN A 137 -6.57 15.68 18.57
C ASN A 137 -6.07 16.37 17.28
N LYS A 138 -5.68 15.59 16.27
CA LYS A 138 -5.17 16.11 15.00
C LYS A 138 -6.27 16.44 13.99
N VAL A 139 -7.35 15.66 13.97
CA VAL A 139 -8.50 15.90 13.09
C VAL A 139 -9.46 16.94 13.65
N GLY A 140 -9.50 17.11 14.98
CA GLY A 140 -10.28 18.15 15.65
C GLY A 140 -11.73 17.76 15.96
N PHE A 141 -12.10 16.49 15.77
CA PHE A 141 -13.45 15.98 16.04
C PHE A 141 -13.41 14.49 16.43
N ASP A 142 -14.47 14.02 17.08
CA ASP A 142 -14.69 12.59 17.36
C ASP A 142 -15.11 11.84 16.10
N PHE A 143 -14.68 10.59 15.97
CA PHE A 143 -14.98 9.75 14.81
C PHE A 143 -15.19 8.30 15.23
N ASP A 144 -15.90 7.49 14.44
CA ASP A 144 -15.96 6.05 14.65
C ASP A 144 -14.92 5.34 13.76
N PRO A 145 -13.92 4.63 14.33
CA PRO A 145 -12.98 3.80 13.57
C PRO A 145 -13.63 2.82 12.58
N LEU A 146 -14.83 2.30 12.89
CA LEU A 146 -15.56 1.37 12.04
C LEU A 146 -16.17 2.04 10.80
N GLU A 147 -16.61 3.29 10.93
CA GLU A 147 -17.24 4.04 9.85
C GLU A 147 -16.19 4.78 9.00
N VAL A 148 -15.26 5.45 9.68
CA VAL A 148 -14.31 6.36 9.03
C VAL A 148 -13.41 5.66 8.01
N ILE A 149 -13.16 4.35 8.18
CA ILE A 149 -12.38 3.59 7.21
C ILE A 149 -13.04 3.56 5.82
N PHE A 150 -14.37 3.50 5.76
CA PHE A 150 -15.11 3.46 4.51
C PHE A 150 -15.23 4.83 3.85
N GLU A 151 -15.05 5.91 4.62
CA GLU A 151 -14.93 7.26 4.07
C GLU A 151 -13.72 7.43 3.15
N LEU A 152 -12.73 6.53 3.18
CA LEU A 152 -11.58 6.57 2.27
C LEU A 152 -12.00 6.51 0.78
N LYS A 153 -13.17 5.92 0.50
CA LYS A 153 -13.79 5.89 -0.83
C LYS A 153 -14.33 7.26 -1.28
N SER A 154 -14.56 8.17 -0.34
CA SER A 154 -15.05 9.52 -0.61
C SER A 154 -13.87 10.46 -0.90
N ASN A 155 -14.03 11.28 -1.94
CA ASN A 155 -13.09 12.37 -2.24
C ASN A 155 -13.21 13.55 -1.25
N ASN A 156 -14.29 13.60 -0.45
CA ASN A 156 -14.61 14.73 0.42
C ASN A 156 -14.50 14.41 1.92
N SER A 157 -13.82 13.32 2.29
CA SER A 157 -13.63 13.00 3.72
C SER A 157 -12.68 13.98 4.38
N THR A 158 -13.19 14.77 5.32
CA THR A 158 -12.40 15.68 6.16
C THR A 158 -11.34 14.92 6.96
N PHE A 159 -11.70 13.73 7.48
CA PHE A 159 -10.78 12.87 8.22
C PHE A 159 -9.58 12.48 7.36
N TRP A 160 -9.82 11.85 6.21
CA TRP A 160 -8.74 11.38 5.34
C TRP A 160 -7.94 12.52 4.71
N THR A 161 -8.58 13.65 4.39
CA THR A 161 -7.88 14.86 3.94
C THR A 161 -6.88 15.35 4.99
N THR A 162 -7.21 15.21 6.27
CA THR A 162 -6.31 15.59 7.37
C THR A 162 -5.19 14.57 7.53
N VAL A 163 -5.51 13.28 7.51
CA VAL A 163 -4.52 12.19 7.56
C VAL A 163 -3.51 12.32 6.42
N GLU A 164 -3.95 12.63 5.21
CA GLU A 164 -3.09 12.81 4.04
C GLU A 164 -2.13 14.01 4.15
N LYS A 165 -2.37 14.95 5.08
CA LYS A 165 -1.52 16.13 5.30
C LYS A 165 -0.66 16.03 6.55
N ASP A 166 -1.03 15.20 7.51
CA ASP A 166 -0.30 15.02 8.77
C ASP A 166 0.62 13.79 8.74
N LEU A 167 1.93 14.04 8.75
CA LEU A 167 2.97 13.00 8.66
C LEU A 167 2.93 12.00 9.83
N VAL A 168 2.52 12.44 11.02
CA VAL A 168 2.41 11.55 12.18
C VAL A 168 1.26 10.59 11.97
N LEU A 169 0.10 11.09 11.53
CA LEU A 169 -1.05 10.25 11.22
C LEU A 169 -0.74 9.26 10.08
N GLN A 170 -0.04 9.70 9.04
CA GLN A 170 0.43 8.81 7.97
C GLN A 170 1.34 7.70 8.50
N GLY A 171 2.34 8.06 9.32
CA GLY A 171 3.26 7.06 9.86
C GLY A 171 2.57 6.02 10.75
N LEU A 172 1.52 6.42 11.47
CA LEU A 172 0.68 5.50 12.23
C LEU A 172 -0.16 4.60 11.31
N ILE A 173 -0.91 5.18 10.38
CA ILE A 173 -1.87 4.43 9.54
C ILE A 173 -1.18 3.50 8.53
N PHE A 174 0.01 3.87 8.08
CA PHE A 174 0.85 3.01 7.24
C PHE A 174 1.68 2.00 8.05
N GLY A 175 1.53 1.97 9.38
CA GLY A 175 2.15 0.95 10.24
C GLY A 175 3.64 1.11 10.44
N TYR A 176 4.20 2.32 10.29
CA TYR A 176 5.62 2.60 10.58
C TYR A 176 5.89 2.86 12.07
N GLY A 177 4.84 3.02 12.86
CA GLY A 177 4.93 3.22 14.31
C GLY A 177 5.11 4.68 14.70
N LYS A 178 4.71 5.00 15.93
CA LYS A 178 4.65 6.38 16.45
C LYS A 178 6.03 7.05 16.46
N THR A 179 7.03 6.37 17.00
CA THR A 179 8.40 6.87 17.12
C THR A 179 8.97 7.25 15.75
N ASN A 180 8.84 6.35 14.78
CA ASN A 180 9.32 6.58 13.42
C ASN A 180 8.62 7.79 12.76
N ALA A 181 7.29 7.86 12.91
CA ALA A 181 6.48 8.96 12.40
C ALA A 181 6.89 10.32 12.99
N GLN A 182 7.10 10.39 14.31
CA GLN A 182 7.52 11.60 15.01
C GLN A 182 8.94 12.06 14.63
N PHE A 183 9.88 11.12 14.54
CA PHE A 183 11.25 11.45 14.11
C PHE A 183 11.29 11.98 12.67
N PHE A 184 10.47 11.43 11.79
CA PHE A 184 10.37 11.91 10.42
C PHE A 184 9.77 13.32 10.35
N GLU A 185 8.68 13.57 11.09
CA GLU A 185 8.10 14.91 11.18
C GLU A 185 9.11 15.92 11.72
N TYR A 186 9.83 15.58 12.79
CA TYR A 186 10.89 16.41 13.35
C TYR A 186 11.99 16.70 12.31
N TRP A 187 12.42 15.69 11.57
CA TRP A 187 13.45 15.85 10.56
C TRP A 187 13.02 16.81 9.43
N ILE A 188 11.81 16.65 8.88
CA ILE A 188 11.27 17.56 7.85
C ILE A 188 11.19 19.01 8.35
N LYS A 189 10.80 19.21 9.61
CA LYS A 189 10.66 20.55 10.18
C LYS A 189 12.01 21.25 10.40
N ASN A 190 13.07 20.49 10.68
CA ASN A 190 14.36 21.04 11.10
C ASN A 190 15.46 21.00 10.02
N ASP A 191 15.34 20.15 9.01
CA ASP A 191 16.33 20.05 7.92
C ASP A 191 15.99 21.01 6.76
N LYS A 192 16.53 22.24 6.82
CA LYS A 192 16.32 23.27 5.79
C LYS A 192 17.14 23.05 4.51
N THR A 193 18.16 22.20 4.53
CA THR A 193 19.11 22.04 3.40
C THR A 193 18.79 20.86 2.49
N LYS A 194 17.77 20.06 2.83
CA LYS A 194 17.34 18.90 2.03
C LYS A 194 15.85 18.84 1.73
N LYS A 195 15.09 19.94 1.84
CA LYS A 195 13.66 19.97 1.48
C LYS A 195 13.35 19.35 0.09
N GLU A 196 14.29 19.44 -0.86
CA GLU A 196 14.15 18.86 -2.21
C GLU A 196 14.48 17.35 -2.31
N ILE A 197 15.15 16.76 -1.30
CA ILE A 197 15.51 15.32 -1.28
C ILE A 197 14.40 14.48 -0.61
N ILE A 198 13.43 15.13 0.04
CA ILE A 198 12.38 14.48 0.86
C ILE A 198 11.08 14.34 0.05
N GLU A 199 11.18 13.85 -1.17
CA GLU A 199 10.01 13.43 -1.96
C GLU A 199 9.99 11.92 -2.24
N ASN A 200 10.80 11.15 -1.52
CA ASN A 200 10.70 9.70 -1.45
C ASN A 200 9.97 9.28 -0.16
N LEU A 201 8.63 9.23 -0.22
CA LEU A 201 7.79 8.45 0.70
C LEU A 201 7.95 6.93 0.48
N GLY A 202 9.19 6.51 0.25
CA GLY A 202 9.61 5.13 0.02
C GLY A 202 11.13 5.11 0.10
N PHE A 203 11.63 4.77 1.29
CA PHE A 203 13.00 4.32 1.53
C PHE A 203 14.13 5.32 1.25
N ALA A 204 14.68 5.96 2.28
CA ALA A 204 16.09 6.37 2.25
C ALA A 204 16.62 6.56 3.68
N SER A 205 17.25 5.53 4.24
CA SER A 205 18.43 5.68 5.12
C SER A 205 19.05 4.32 5.49
N SER A 206 19.35 3.49 4.50
CA SER A 206 20.44 2.51 4.52
C SER A 206 20.58 1.99 3.09
N ASN A 207 21.81 1.93 2.58
CA ASN A 207 22.20 1.83 1.17
C ASN A 207 21.68 0.65 0.31
N ASP A 208 20.58 -0.04 0.66
CA ASP A 208 20.11 -1.23 -0.07
C ASP A 208 18.58 -1.33 -0.33
N HIS A 209 17.77 -0.33 0.02
CA HIS A 209 16.30 -0.52 0.07
C HIS A 209 15.41 0.51 -0.65
N LEU A 210 15.97 1.45 -1.42
CA LEU A 210 15.20 2.02 -2.51
C LEU A 210 14.98 0.90 -3.51
N VAL A 211 13.74 0.45 -3.71
CA VAL A 211 13.43 -0.39 -4.87
C VAL A 211 13.62 0.50 -6.09
N ASP A 212 14.86 0.58 -6.59
CA ASP A 212 15.09 1.04 -7.94
C ASP A 212 14.13 0.25 -8.84
N ALA A 213 13.58 0.89 -9.88
CA ALA A 213 12.76 0.17 -10.82
C ALA A 213 13.50 -1.07 -11.38
N ASN A 214 14.84 -1.00 -11.37
CA ASN A 214 15.79 -2.02 -11.79
C ASN A 214 16.06 -3.11 -10.74
N ILE A 215 15.67 -2.95 -9.47
CA ILE A 215 15.76 -4.04 -8.50
C ILE A 215 14.68 -5.07 -8.83
N LYS A 216 15.14 -6.26 -9.16
CA LYS A 216 14.32 -7.46 -9.32
C LYS A 216 13.81 -7.85 -7.93
N VAL A 217 12.52 -7.57 -7.68
CA VAL A 217 11.80 -8.06 -6.50
C VAL A 217 11.11 -9.36 -6.86
N ASP A 218 11.03 -10.26 -5.90
CA ASP A 218 10.23 -11.48 -5.98
C ASP A 218 9.71 -11.86 -4.59
N TYR A 219 8.92 -12.93 -4.50
CA TYR A 219 8.32 -13.38 -3.24
C TYR A 219 9.32 -13.98 -2.24
N GLN A 220 10.59 -14.12 -2.62
CA GLN A 220 11.71 -14.49 -1.74
C GLN A 220 12.63 -13.30 -1.44
N ASN A 221 12.54 -12.21 -2.19
CA ASN A 221 13.32 -11.00 -2.02
C ASN A 221 12.47 -9.73 -2.23
N PHE A 222 11.93 -9.20 -1.14
CA PHE A 222 11.13 -7.96 -1.12
C PHE A 222 11.49 -7.08 0.09
N PRO A 223 11.34 -5.74 -0.03
CA PRO A 223 11.75 -4.79 1.01
C PRO A 223 10.93 -4.91 2.29
N LEU A 224 11.48 -4.44 3.40
CA LEU A 224 10.73 -4.20 4.64
C LEU A 224 9.97 -2.87 4.52
N PRO A 225 8.77 -2.71 5.10
CA PRO A 225 8.04 -1.45 5.06
C PRO A 225 8.51 -0.56 6.23
N VAL A 226 9.65 0.10 6.06
CA VAL A 226 10.26 0.95 7.09
C VAL A 226 10.56 2.35 6.55
N PHE A 227 10.18 3.36 7.32
CA PHE A 227 10.28 4.78 6.94
C PHE A 227 11.68 5.33 7.24
N ARG A 228 12.21 4.99 8.42
CA ARG A 228 13.60 5.15 8.83
C ARG A 228 14.01 3.98 9.70
N ASN A 229 15.26 3.52 9.58
CA ASN A 229 15.77 2.44 10.43
C ASN A 229 16.47 3.05 11.65
N LEU A 230 15.81 3.03 12.81
CA LEU A 230 16.46 3.34 14.09
C LEU A 230 17.04 2.04 14.67
N PRO A 231 18.24 2.09 15.27
CA PRO A 231 18.77 0.94 16.01
C PRO A 231 17.74 0.45 17.02
N ASN A 232 17.45 -0.85 17.00
CA ASN A 232 16.49 -1.52 17.89
C ASN A 232 15.02 -1.09 17.76
N ASP A 233 14.59 -0.49 16.64
CA ASP A 233 13.16 -0.20 16.42
C ASP A 233 12.34 -1.52 16.43
N PRO A 234 11.37 -1.69 17.36
CA PRO A 234 10.55 -2.89 17.44
C PRO A 234 9.75 -3.13 16.16
N THR A 235 9.43 -2.08 15.40
CA THR A 235 8.73 -2.15 14.11
C THR A 235 9.59 -2.86 13.05
N VAL A 236 10.89 -2.60 13.02
CA VAL A 236 11.82 -3.24 12.10
C VAL A 236 11.93 -4.73 12.42
N LYS A 237 12.09 -5.08 13.70
CA LYS A 237 12.14 -6.49 14.14
C LYS A 237 10.85 -7.22 13.77
N LYS A 238 9.70 -6.60 14.02
CA LYS A 238 8.39 -7.13 13.66
C LYS A 238 8.28 -7.44 12.17
N TYR A 239 8.60 -6.49 11.28
CA TYR A 239 8.49 -6.72 9.85
C TYR A 239 9.54 -7.70 9.30
N LYS A 240 10.73 -7.80 9.91
CA LYS A 240 11.68 -8.87 9.58
C LYS A 240 11.07 -10.24 9.83
N ASN A 241 10.41 -10.42 10.98
CA ASN A 241 9.74 -11.69 11.30
C ASN A 241 8.58 -11.97 10.34
N GLU A 242 7.71 -10.98 10.09
CA GLU A 242 6.60 -11.12 9.14
C GLU A 242 7.11 -11.48 7.74
N ARG A 243 8.20 -10.85 7.28
CA ARG A 243 8.79 -11.14 5.98
C ARG A 243 9.19 -12.62 5.86
N GLU A 244 9.84 -13.19 6.88
CA GLU A 244 10.24 -14.60 6.83
C GLU A 244 9.03 -15.55 6.84
N GLU A 245 7.97 -15.24 7.59
CA GLU A 245 6.72 -16.01 7.53
C GLU A 245 6.04 -15.91 6.16
N ILE A 246 6.01 -14.72 5.58
CA ILE A 246 5.46 -14.49 4.23
C ILE A 246 6.25 -15.29 3.20
N LYS A 247 7.59 -15.29 3.24
CA LYS A 247 8.42 -16.09 2.31
C LYS A 247 8.07 -17.57 2.37
N LYS A 248 7.83 -18.12 3.56
CA LYS A 248 7.40 -19.52 3.74
C LYS A 248 6.05 -19.79 3.08
N ILE A 249 5.10 -18.86 3.16
CA ILE A 249 3.77 -18.99 2.52
C ILE A 249 3.90 -19.15 1.00
N PHE A 250 4.80 -18.38 0.37
CA PHE A 250 4.98 -18.38 -1.09
C PHE A 250 5.97 -19.42 -1.61
N LYS A 251 6.70 -20.11 -0.73
CA LYS A 251 7.73 -21.07 -1.13
C LYS A 251 7.11 -22.23 -1.92
N HIS A 252 7.56 -22.42 -3.16
CA HIS A 252 7.11 -23.47 -4.10
C HIS A 252 5.62 -23.45 -4.44
N ARG A 253 4.96 -22.29 -4.39
CA ARG A 253 3.54 -22.15 -4.70
C ARG A 253 3.30 -21.05 -5.72
N ASP A 254 2.18 -21.11 -6.44
CA ASP A 254 1.80 -20.05 -7.38
C ASP A 254 1.39 -18.77 -6.62
N PRO A 255 2.10 -17.65 -6.79
CA PRO A 255 1.80 -16.44 -6.06
C PRO A 255 0.42 -15.84 -6.39
N LEU A 256 -0.06 -16.01 -7.62
CA LEU A 256 -1.38 -15.52 -8.01
C LEU A 256 -2.48 -16.28 -7.26
N GLU A 257 -2.36 -17.61 -7.23
CA GLU A 257 -3.29 -18.48 -6.51
C GLU A 257 -3.35 -18.15 -5.01
N ILE A 258 -2.19 -18.03 -4.36
CA ILE A 258 -2.10 -17.69 -2.93
C ILE A 258 -2.72 -16.34 -2.64
N THR A 259 -2.41 -15.34 -3.47
CA THR A 259 -2.92 -13.97 -3.32
C THR A 259 -4.44 -13.94 -3.42
N LEU A 260 -5.00 -14.60 -4.45
CA LEU A 260 -6.45 -14.67 -4.64
C LEU A 260 -7.14 -15.41 -3.50
N LYS A 261 -6.60 -16.55 -3.04
CA LYS A 261 -7.14 -17.28 -1.88
C LYS A 261 -7.23 -16.38 -0.65
N LYS A 262 -6.15 -15.63 -0.36
CA LYS A 262 -6.12 -14.73 0.79
C LYS A 262 -7.12 -13.58 0.67
N LEU A 263 -7.24 -12.98 -0.51
CA LEU A 263 -8.17 -11.87 -0.76
C LEU A 263 -9.64 -12.28 -0.63
N LEU A 264 -9.98 -13.50 -1.08
CA LEU A 264 -11.35 -14.03 -1.04
C LEU A 264 -11.79 -14.48 0.38
N GLY A 265 -10.87 -14.50 1.34
CA GLY A 265 -11.20 -14.67 2.76
C GLY A 265 -11.67 -16.07 3.16
N ASN A 266 -11.20 -17.12 2.47
CA ASN A 266 -11.46 -18.52 2.80
C ASN A 266 -10.15 -19.26 3.10
#